data_AF-A0A1Q3S3N3-F1
#
_entry.id   AF-A0A1Q3S3N3-F1
#
_cell.length_a   1.000
_cell.length_b   1.000
_cell.length_c   1.000
_cell.angle_alpha   90.00
_cell.angle_beta   90.00
_cell.angle_gamma   90.00
#
_symmetry.space_group_name_H-M   'P 1'
#
loop_
_entity.id
_entity.type
_entity.pdbx_description
1 polymer ?
#
loop_
_entity_poly.entity_id
_entity_poly.type
_entity_poly.pdbx_seq_one_letter_code
_entity_poly.pdbx_strand_id
1 'polypeptide(L)'
;MIKKRIKALKKQQMKKKDIILFLVCLMANVSVLFSQNDALKILPNGNVGVGTTNPKEKLQVAGNIKSDGRIEDKTGSLMPVGSVITFAGTQAPDGWLLCDGRSYPVSGDKNDLFKIIGNMYGGANGQFNVPDLRQTFVMGANPANGNEQLGRRGEADKHTHTINPPAQKFSTSTDGSHFHAFNPGWYKRNFGGGGYSGIDTNGGDIKQQITEFSGNHNHSVSVALSAFTSGESAGQNRPKWMALNYIIKY
;
A
#
# COMPACT_ATOMS: atom_id res chain seq x y z
N MET A 1 -31.59 84.86 -59.51
CA MET A 1 -31.18 83.45 -59.73
C MET A 1 -30.08 82.95 -58.78
N ILE A 2 -29.04 83.74 -58.51
CA ILE A 2 -27.86 83.37 -57.69
C ILE A 2 -28.20 83.04 -56.22
N LYS A 3 -29.04 83.84 -55.56
CA LYS A 3 -29.45 83.59 -54.15
C LYS A 3 -30.18 82.25 -53.94
N LYS A 4 -30.97 81.80 -54.92
CA LYS A 4 -31.65 80.50 -54.90
C LYS A 4 -30.65 79.34 -55.01
N ARG A 5 -29.63 79.48 -55.87
CA ARG A 5 -28.53 78.52 -56.03
C ARG A 5 -27.65 78.42 -54.77
N ILE A 6 -27.33 79.53 -54.11
CA ILE A 6 -26.55 79.53 -52.85
C ILE A 6 -27.31 78.84 -51.70
N LYS A 7 -28.64 79.04 -51.62
CA LYS A 7 -29.48 78.38 -50.60
C LYS A 7 -29.60 76.87 -50.83
N ALA A 8 -29.60 76.43 -52.10
CA ALA A 8 -29.55 75.02 -52.47
C ALA A 8 -28.19 74.38 -52.14
N LEU A 9 -27.07 75.07 -52.44
CA LEU A 9 -25.72 74.58 -52.13
C LEU A 9 -25.46 74.46 -50.61
N LYS A 10 -25.98 75.38 -49.79
CA LYS A 10 -25.92 75.26 -48.32
C LYS A 10 -26.79 74.13 -47.75
N LYS A 11 -27.81 73.67 -48.49
CA LYS A 11 -28.64 72.51 -48.13
C LYS A 11 -27.96 71.18 -48.48
N GLN A 12 -26.97 71.23 -49.38
CA GLN A 12 -26.18 70.08 -49.85
C GLN A 12 -24.89 69.85 -49.04
N GLN A 13 -24.53 70.80 -48.17
CA GLN A 13 -23.46 70.66 -47.19
C GLN A 13 -23.98 69.82 -46.01
N MET A 14 -23.41 68.63 -45.79
CA MET A 14 -23.75 67.81 -44.63
C MET A 14 -23.58 68.63 -43.34
N LYS A 15 -24.61 68.67 -42.49
CA LYS A 15 -24.54 69.45 -41.25
C LYS A 15 -23.53 68.77 -40.34
N LYS A 16 -22.81 69.55 -39.50
CA LYS A 16 -21.85 69.00 -38.52
C LYS A 16 -22.43 67.85 -37.69
N LYS A 17 -23.73 67.90 -37.37
CA LYS A 17 -24.44 66.83 -36.65
C LYS A 17 -24.53 65.52 -37.44
N ASP A 18 -24.69 65.60 -38.76
CA ASP A 18 -24.76 64.44 -39.65
C ASP A 18 -23.37 63.81 -39.85
N ILE A 19 -22.32 64.63 -39.89
CA ILE A 19 -20.92 64.16 -39.93
C ILE A 19 -20.54 63.47 -38.61
N ILE A 20 -20.91 64.04 -37.46
CA ILE A 20 -20.67 63.42 -36.14
C ILE A 20 -21.47 62.13 -36.01
N LEU A 21 -22.74 62.11 -36.42
CA LEU A 21 -23.56 60.89 -36.40
C LEU A 21 -22.99 59.82 -37.33
N PHE A 22 -22.50 60.19 -38.51
CA PHE A 22 -21.83 59.29 -39.45
C PHE A 22 -20.51 58.77 -38.88
N LEU A 23 -19.70 59.61 -38.23
CA LEU A 23 -18.46 59.20 -37.54
C LEU A 23 -18.76 58.28 -36.36
N VAL A 24 -19.75 58.58 -35.52
CA VAL A 24 -20.16 57.72 -34.39
C VAL A 24 -20.67 56.36 -34.89
N CYS A 25 -21.48 56.34 -35.96
CA CYS A 25 -21.92 55.10 -36.61
C CYS A 25 -20.77 54.34 -37.28
N LEU A 26 -19.80 55.02 -37.90
CA LEU A 26 -18.64 54.38 -38.51
C LEU A 26 -17.75 53.72 -37.43
N MET A 27 -17.54 54.40 -36.30
CA MET A 27 -16.80 53.86 -35.15
C MET A 27 -17.50 52.66 -34.50
N ALA A 28 -18.83 52.65 -34.46
CA ALA A 28 -19.62 51.52 -33.96
C ALA A 28 -19.60 50.30 -34.90
N ASN A 29 -19.42 50.52 -36.20
CA ASN A 29 -19.36 49.45 -37.21
C ASN A 29 -17.93 48.93 -37.47
N VAL A 30 -16.88 49.72 -37.19
CA VAL A 30 -15.48 49.25 -37.24
C VAL A 30 -15.21 48.15 -36.21
N SER A 31 -15.94 48.16 -35.09
CA SER A 31 -15.89 47.08 -34.08
C SER A 31 -16.39 45.73 -34.62
N VAL A 32 -17.26 45.74 -35.64
CA VAL A 32 -17.94 44.55 -36.19
C VAL A 32 -17.08 43.85 -37.27
N LEU A 33 -16.07 44.52 -37.83
CA LEU A 33 -15.14 43.94 -38.81
C LEU A 33 -14.10 42.97 -38.20
N PHE A 34 -14.00 42.93 -36.86
CA PHE A 34 -13.17 41.96 -36.13
C PHE A 34 -14.00 40.99 -35.30
N SER A 35 -15.18 40.60 -35.78
CA SER A 35 -15.78 39.35 -35.31
C SER A 35 -14.99 38.17 -35.90
N GLN A 36 -13.69 38.08 -35.56
CA GLN A 36 -13.14 36.78 -35.24
C GLN A 36 -14.03 36.29 -34.11
N ASN A 37 -14.96 35.39 -34.42
CA ASN A 37 -15.54 34.51 -33.40
C ASN A 37 -14.42 34.18 -32.42
N ASP A 38 -14.64 34.40 -31.11
CA ASP A 38 -13.64 34.48 -30.01
C ASP A 38 -12.74 33.23 -29.80
N ALA A 39 -12.55 32.42 -30.84
CA ALA A 39 -11.76 31.22 -30.93
C ALA A 39 -10.28 31.45 -30.60
N LEU A 40 -9.65 32.54 -31.04
CA LEU A 40 -8.28 32.89 -30.66
C LEU A 40 -8.14 34.41 -30.48
N LYS A 41 -7.68 34.84 -29.31
CA LYS A 41 -7.46 36.24 -28.96
C LYS A 41 -6.08 36.43 -28.38
N ILE A 42 -5.36 37.45 -28.83
CA ILE A 42 -4.08 37.86 -28.25
C ILE A 42 -4.25 39.29 -27.72
N LEU A 43 -4.05 39.47 -26.42
CA LEU A 43 -4.14 40.77 -25.75
C LEU A 43 -2.81 41.53 -25.81
N PRO A 44 -2.82 42.88 -25.76
CA PRO A 44 -1.58 43.69 -25.76
C PRO A 44 -0.62 43.40 -24.59
N ASN A 45 -1.12 42.83 -23.48
CA ASN A 45 -0.28 42.38 -22.36
C ASN A 45 0.42 41.02 -22.61
N GLY A 46 0.24 40.45 -23.81
CA GLY A 46 0.81 39.18 -24.25
C GLY A 46 0.04 37.94 -23.79
N ASN A 47 -1.16 38.08 -23.24
CA ASN A 47 -2.00 36.92 -22.91
C ASN A 47 -2.72 36.40 -24.16
N VAL A 48 -2.72 35.09 -24.35
CA VAL A 48 -3.40 34.39 -25.44
C VAL A 48 -4.61 33.63 -24.88
N GLY A 49 -5.79 33.91 -25.41
CA GLY A 49 -7.04 33.22 -25.08
C GLY A 49 -7.53 32.38 -26.25
N VAL A 50 -7.94 31.14 -26.00
CA VAL A 50 -8.65 30.29 -26.98
C VAL A 50 -10.06 30.04 -26.47
N GLY A 51 -11.09 30.51 -27.17
CA GLY A 51 -12.48 30.45 -26.72
C GLY A 51 -12.82 31.40 -25.56
N THR A 52 -11.93 32.36 -25.24
CA THR A 52 -12.13 33.37 -24.20
C THR A 52 -11.61 34.73 -24.64
N THR A 53 -12.37 35.78 -24.34
CA THR A 53 -12.02 37.16 -24.67
C THR A 53 -11.24 37.89 -23.58
N ASN A 54 -11.14 37.30 -22.39
CA ASN A 54 -10.47 37.89 -21.23
C ASN A 54 -9.58 36.84 -20.52
N PRO A 55 -8.48 36.39 -21.16
CA PRO A 55 -7.56 35.43 -20.58
C PRO A 55 -6.90 35.96 -19.30
N LYS A 56 -7.00 35.20 -18.21
CA LYS A 56 -6.43 35.50 -16.88
C LYS A 56 -4.99 35.01 -16.71
N GLU A 57 -4.52 34.16 -17.62
CA GLU A 57 -3.17 33.62 -17.66
C GLU A 57 -2.52 33.87 -19.03
N LYS A 58 -1.21 33.63 -19.13
CA LYS A 58 -0.47 33.82 -20.40
C LYS A 58 -1.04 33.00 -21.55
N LEU A 59 -1.51 31.79 -21.27
CA LEU A 59 -2.32 30.99 -22.17
C LEU A 59 -3.54 30.48 -21.41
N GLN A 60 -4.74 30.82 -21.87
CA GLN A 60 -5.99 30.26 -21.32
C GLN A 60 -6.84 29.68 -22.45
N VAL A 61 -7.20 28.41 -22.32
CA VAL A 61 -8.16 27.73 -23.21
C VAL A 61 -9.46 27.54 -22.43
N ALA A 62 -10.56 28.10 -22.94
CA ALA A 62 -11.90 27.83 -22.43
C ALA A 62 -12.48 26.61 -23.17
N GLY A 63 -12.07 25.42 -22.72
CA GLY A 63 -12.48 24.15 -23.32
C GLY A 63 -11.45 23.04 -23.06
N ASN A 64 -11.57 21.95 -23.81
CA ASN A 64 -10.64 20.83 -23.75
C ASN A 64 -9.39 21.12 -24.59
N ILE A 65 -8.24 20.63 -24.13
CA ILE A 65 -6.97 20.65 -24.87
C ILE A 65 -6.69 19.22 -25.32
N LYS A 66 -6.71 18.97 -26.63
CA LYS A 66 -6.16 17.75 -27.22
C LYS A 66 -4.73 18.04 -27.66
N SER A 67 -3.78 17.29 -27.12
CA SER A 67 -2.37 17.37 -27.49
C SER A 67 -1.95 16.05 -28.11
N ASP A 68 -1.35 16.11 -29.30
CA ASP A 68 -0.74 14.94 -29.93
C ASP A 68 0.65 14.62 -29.31
N GLY A 69 1.23 15.60 -28.62
CA GLY A 69 2.49 15.48 -27.86
C GLY A 69 2.28 15.56 -26.35
N ARG A 70 3.39 15.67 -25.61
CA ARG A 70 3.38 15.83 -24.14
C ARG A 70 3.15 17.28 -23.74
N ILE A 71 2.49 17.48 -22.61
CA ILE A 71 2.42 18.78 -21.94
C ILE A 71 3.51 18.79 -20.87
N GLU A 72 4.43 19.75 -20.97
CA GLU A 72 5.61 19.87 -20.12
C GLU A 72 5.56 21.16 -19.30
N ASP A 73 6.04 21.09 -18.06
CA ASP A 73 6.38 22.25 -17.25
C ASP A 73 7.90 22.43 -17.17
N LYS A 74 8.39 23.31 -16.29
CA LYS A 74 9.84 23.55 -16.14
C LYS A 74 10.64 22.34 -15.66
N THR A 75 9.96 21.32 -15.14
CA THR A 75 10.54 20.11 -14.54
C THR A 75 10.35 18.86 -15.40
N GLY A 76 9.49 18.92 -16.42
CA GLY A 76 9.30 17.86 -17.41
C GLY A 76 7.83 17.59 -17.71
N SER A 77 7.50 16.38 -18.15
CA SER A 77 6.11 16.00 -18.46
C SER A 77 5.23 16.02 -17.22
N LEU A 78 4.05 16.66 -17.30
CA LEU A 78 3.10 16.76 -16.18
C LEU A 78 2.65 15.40 -15.62
N MET A 79 2.60 14.38 -16.48
CA MET A 79 2.38 12.99 -16.10
C MET A 79 3.39 12.11 -16.85
N PRO A 80 4.51 11.74 -16.22
CA PRO A 80 5.52 10.95 -16.89
C PRO A 80 5.02 9.54 -17.21
N VAL A 81 5.54 8.96 -18.29
CA VAL A 81 5.28 7.56 -18.64
C VAL A 81 5.79 6.65 -17.53
N GLY A 82 5.02 5.61 -17.19
CA GLY A 82 5.29 4.73 -16.05
C GLY A 82 4.64 5.18 -14.73
N SER A 83 4.02 6.37 -14.67
CA SER A 83 3.23 6.76 -13.50
C SER A 83 2.06 5.82 -13.29
N VAL A 84 1.87 5.38 -12.05
CA VAL A 84 0.77 4.51 -11.62
C VAL A 84 -0.18 5.31 -10.74
N ILE A 85 -1.48 5.25 -11.05
CA ILE A 85 -2.52 5.89 -10.25
C ILE A 85 -3.65 4.89 -9.93
N THR A 86 -4.41 5.18 -8.87
CA THR A 86 -5.65 4.48 -8.58
C THR A 86 -6.76 4.94 -9.52
N PHE A 87 -7.62 4.02 -9.92
CA PHE A 87 -8.66 4.24 -10.91
C PHE A 87 -9.93 3.46 -10.57
N ALA A 88 -11.06 4.16 -10.55
CA ALA A 88 -12.35 3.58 -10.16
C ALA A 88 -13.11 2.92 -11.32
N GLY A 89 -12.64 3.07 -12.57
CA GLY A 89 -13.26 2.46 -13.75
C GLY A 89 -12.74 1.05 -14.04
N THR A 90 -13.49 0.30 -14.84
CA THR A 90 -13.14 -1.08 -15.23
C THR A 90 -12.31 -1.18 -16.51
N GLN A 91 -12.31 -0.12 -17.34
CA GLN A 91 -11.57 -0.04 -18.59
C GLN A 91 -10.61 1.15 -18.54
N ALA A 92 -9.33 0.91 -18.84
CA ALA A 92 -8.36 1.98 -18.88
C ALA A 92 -8.67 2.92 -20.07
N PRO A 93 -8.61 4.25 -19.88
CA PRO A 93 -8.76 5.22 -20.95
C PRO A 93 -7.53 5.21 -21.88
N ASP A 94 -7.64 5.87 -23.03
CA ASP A 94 -6.54 6.00 -23.99
C ASP A 94 -5.28 6.58 -23.34
N GLY A 95 -4.12 5.99 -23.68
CA GLY A 95 -2.85 6.35 -23.07
C GLY A 95 -2.63 5.78 -21.66
N TRP A 96 -3.48 4.87 -21.20
CA TRP A 96 -3.31 4.13 -19.95
C TRP A 96 -3.53 2.62 -20.15
N LEU A 97 -2.85 1.81 -19.35
CA LEU A 97 -3.06 0.35 -19.27
C LEU A 97 -3.47 -0.03 -17.85
N LEU A 98 -4.30 -1.07 -17.68
CA LEU A 98 -4.55 -1.66 -16.36
C LEU A 98 -3.28 -2.34 -15.83
N CYS A 99 -3.03 -2.25 -14.53
CA CYS A 99 -1.98 -3.00 -13.86
C CYS A 99 -2.47 -4.40 -13.45
N ASP A 100 -2.72 -5.25 -14.45
CA ASP A 100 -3.29 -6.60 -14.32
C ASP A 100 -2.32 -7.73 -14.71
N GLY A 101 -1.04 -7.41 -14.93
CA GLY A 101 -0.01 -8.38 -15.36
C GLY A 101 -0.01 -8.69 -16.87
N ARG A 102 -0.86 -8.04 -17.67
CA ARG A 102 -1.00 -8.36 -19.10
C ARG A 102 0.26 -8.02 -19.92
N SER A 103 0.52 -8.83 -20.94
CA SER A 103 1.64 -8.62 -21.87
C SER A 103 1.25 -7.70 -23.04
N TYR A 104 2.19 -6.84 -23.43
CA TYR A 104 2.07 -5.92 -24.56
C TYR A 104 3.34 -5.94 -25.44
N PRO A 105 3.24 -5.61 -26.74
CA PRO A 105 4.40 -5.50 -27.61
C PRO A 105 5.35 -4.39 -27.19
N VAL A 106 6.66 -4.66 -27.31
CA VAL A 106 7.71 -3.63 -27.11
C VAL A 106 7.71 -2.57 -28.23
N SER A 107 6.96 -2.80 -29.31
CA SER A 107 6.79 -1.89 -30.45
C SER A 107 5.42 -1.19 -30.43
N GLY A 108 5.29 -0.12 -31.22
CA GLY A 108 4.07 0.69 -31.31
C GLY A 108 3.93 1.68 -30.15
N ASP A 109 2.68 2.08 -29.85
CA ASP A 109 2.39 3.20 -28.95
C ASP A 109 2.89 3.02 -27.52
N LYS A 110 3.17 1.77 -27.09
CA LYS A 110 3.58 1.43 -25.72
C LYS A 110 5.09 1.32 -25.55
N ASN A 111 5.84 1.64 -26.61
CA ASN A 111 7.31 1.57 -26.62
C ASN A 111 7.94 2.48 -25.55
N ASP A 112 7.36 3.65 -25.32
CA ASP A 112 7.84 4.57 -24.29
C ASP A 112 7.71 3.97 -22.88
N LEU A 113 6.63 3.24 -22.60
CA LEU A 113 6.51 2.50 -21.34
C LEU A 113 7.57 1.42 -21.22
N PHE A 114 7.80 0.65 -22.30
CA PHE A 114 8.82 -0.40 -22.30
C PHE A 114 10.22 0.16 -22.02
N LYS A 115 10.57 1.34 -22.56
CA LYS A 115 11.86 2.00 -22.25
C LYS A 115 12.05 2.27 -20.76
N ILE A 116 10.97 2.47 -20.02
CA ILE A 116 11.00 2.81 -18.59
C ILE A 116 10.99 1.55 -17.72
N ILE A 117 10.07 0.60 -17.97
CA ILE A 117 9.90 -0.56 -17.09
C ILE A 117 10.63 -1.82 -17.58
N GLY A 118 11.04 -1.86 -18.85
CA GLY A 118 11.68 -3.02 -19.46
C GLY A 118 10.88 -4.31 -19.24
N ASN A 119 11.57 -5.38 -18.90
CA ASN A 119 10.98 -6.67 -18.54
C ASN A 119 10.82 -6.85 -17.01
N MET A 120 10.81 -5.76 -16.23
CA MET A 120 10.79 -5.81 -14.76
C MET A 120 9.64 -6.66 -14.21
N TYR A 121 8.47 -6.60 -14.84
CA TYR A 121 7.26 -7.33 -14.44
C TYR A 121 7.04 -8.61 -15.27
N GLY A 122 8.07 -9.05 -15.98
CA GLY A 122 8.01 -10.13 -16.95
C GLY A 122 7.95 -9.64 -18.39
N GLY A 123 8.14 -10.58 -19.32
CA GLY A 123 8.21 -10.31 -20.75
C GLY A 123 9.05 -11.37 -21.46
N ALA A 124 8.63 -11.76 -22.66
CA ALA A 124 9.34 -12.70 -23.52
C ALA A 124 8.96 -12.43 -24.98
N ASN A 125 9.79 -12.85 -25.93
CA ASN A 125 9.48 -12.84 -27.36
C ASN A 125 9.03 -11.46 -27.92
N GLY A 126 9.70 -10.38 -27.50
CA GLY A 126 9.34 -9.02 -27.94
C GLY A 126 8.09 -8.45 -27.27
N GLN A 127 7.68 -9.02 -26.13
CA GLN A 127 6.61 -8.52 -25.28
C GLN A 127 7.16 -8.15 -23.91
N PHE A 128 6.53 -7.18 -23.24
CA PHE A 128 6.76 -6.83 -21.85
C PHE A 128 5.44 -6.87 -21.08
N ASN A 129 5.51 -7.07 -19.78
CA ASN A 129 4.33 -7.10 -18.92
C ASN A 129 4.20 -5.79 -18.13
N VAL A 130 2.95 -5.36 -17.94
CA VAL A 130 2.63 -4.35 -16.91
C VAL A 130 2.64 -5.00 -15.52
N PRO A 131 2.76 -4.21 -14.44
CA PRO A 131 2.63 -4.74 -13.08
C PRO A 131 1.30 -5.47 -12.86
N ASP A 132 1.26 -6.49 -12.02
CA ASP A 132 0.02 -7.06 -11.49
C ASP A 132 -0.22 -6.57 -10.06
N LEU A 133 -1.06 -5.56 -9.91
CA LEU A 133 -1.37 -4.94 -8.62
C LEU A 133 -2.69 -5.43 -8.01
N ARG A 134 -3.30 -6.46 -8.60
CA ARG A 134 -4.55 -7.03 -8.06
C ARG A 134 -4.27 -7.73 -6.73
N GLN A 135 -5.10 -7.42 -5.74
CA GLN A 135 -4.99 -7.96 -4.37
C GLN A 135 -3.64 -7.65 -3.68
N THR A 136 -2.93 -6.64 -4.16
CA THR A 136 -1.60 -6.26 -3.66
C THR A 136 -1.66 -4.89 -3.01
N PHE A 137 -1.03 -4.74 -1.84
CA PHE A 137 -0.76 -3.42 -1.28
C PHE A 137 0.52 -2.86 -1.90
N VAL A 138 0.46 -1.64 -2.41
CA VAL A 138 1.64 -0.95 -2.93
C VAL A 138 2.42 -0.35 -1.77
N MET A 139 3.71 -0.63 -1.74
CA MET A 139 4.66 -0.05 -0.79
C MET A 139 5.76 0.69 -1.54
N GLY A 140 6.47 1.60 -0.85
CA GLY A 140 7.67 2.21 -1.37
C GLY A 140 8.79 1.18 -1.50
N ALA A 141 9.48 1.18 -2.63
CA ALA A 141 10.65 0.32 -2.81
C ALA A 141 11.79 0.80 -1.91
N ASN A 142 12.48 -0.16 -1.28
CA ASN A 142 13.65 0.06 -0.45
C ASN A 142 14.85 -0.68 -1.08
N PRO A 143 15.72 0.02 -1.83
CA PRO A 143 16.86 -0.61 -2.51
C PRO A 143 17.86 -1.28 -1.56
N ALA A 144 17.90 -0.88 -0.29
CA ALA A 144 18.78 -1.47 0.71
C ALA A 144 18.28 -2.83 1.22
N ASN A 145 17.00 -3.16 1.02
CA ASN A 145 16.41 -4.43 1.41
C ASN A 145 16.17 -5.31 0.17
N GLY A 146 16.79 -6.50 0.14
CA GLY A 146 16.67 -7.44 -0.98
C GLY A 146 15.25 -7.92 -1.28
N ASN A 147 14.35 -7.85 -0.29
CA ASN A 147 12.95 -8.29 -0.42
C ASN A 147 11.99 -7.16 -0.81
N GLU A 148 12.41 -5.90 -0.71
CA GLU A 148 11.57 -4.71 -0.95
C GLU A 148 12.07 -3.91 -2.17
N GLN A 149 12.75 -4.56 -3.10
CA GLN A 149 13.24 -3.94 -4.32
C GLN A 149 12.10 -3.60 -5.29
N LEU A 150 12.34 -2.62 -6.17
CA LEU A 150 11.38 -2.26 -7.20
C LEU A 150 11.02 -3.47 -8.07
N GLY A 151 9.72 -3.66 -8.34
CA GLY A 151 9.22 -4.77 -9.17
C GLY A 151 9.13 -6.12 -8.46
N ARG A 152 9.67 -6.25 -7.24
CA ARG A 152 9.50 -7.48 -6.46
C ARG A 152 8.11 -7.56 -5.84
N ARG A 153 7.54 -8.76 -5.89
CA ARG A 153 6.31 -9.12 -5.20
C ARG A 153 6.68 -9.91 -3.94
N GLY A 154 6.30 -9.38 -2.79
CA GLY A 154 6.37 -10.08 -1.51
C GLY A 154 5.09 -10.87 -1.24
N GLU A 155 5.20 -11.93 -0.46
CA GLU A 155 4.05 -12.60 0.16
C GLU A 155 3.64 -11.87 1.45
N ALA A 156 2.46 -12.21 1.97
CA ALA A 156 2.05 -11.67 3.27
C ALA A 156 3.02 -12.10 4.38
N ASP A 157 3.40 -11.16 5.25
CA ASP A 157 4.20 -11.46 6.43
C ASP A 157 3.47 -12.45 7.33
N LYS A 158 4.03 -13.64 7.44
CA LYS A 158 3.59 -14.67 8.38
C LYS A 158 4.16 -14.34 9.75
N HIS A 159 3.30 -14.31 10.76
CA HIS A 159 3.73 -14.24 12.14
C HIS A 159 3.02 -15.30 12.97
N THR A 160 3.73 -15.80 13.97
CA THR A 160 3.22 -16.73 14.98
C THR A 160 3.31 -16.10 16.35
N HIS A 161 2.35 -16.35 17.22
CA HIS A 161 2.45 -16.01 18.62
C HIS A 161 2.85 -17.26 19.41
N THR A 162 3.91 -17.14 20.21
CA THR A 162 4.37 -18.21 21.09
C THR A 162 4.13 -17.81 22.53
N ILE A 163 3.34 -18.60 23.24
CA ILE A 163 3.18 -18.48 24.69
C ILE A 163 4.02 -19.59 25.33
N ASN A 164 4.99 -19.19 26.15
CA ASN A 164 5.73 -20.12 26.99
C ASN A 164 5.15 -20.05 28.41
N PRO A 165 4.23 -20.95 28.78
CA PRO A 165 3.66 -20.94 30.12
C PRO A 165 4.75 -21.18 31.17
N PRO A 166 4.68 -20.53 32.35
CA PRO A 166 5.63 -20.79 33.41
C PRO A 166 5.52 -22.24 33.88
N ALA A 167 6.65 -22.84 34.25
CA ALA A 167 6.68 -24.18 34.80
C ALA A 167 5.77 -24.24 36.04
N GLN A 168 4.79 -25.13 36.00
CA GLN A 168 3.86 -25.34 37.11
C GLN A 168 4.47 -26.33 38.10
N LYS A 169 4.47 -25.96 39.38
CA LYS A 169 4.86 -26.85 40.47
C LYS A 169 3.61 -27.42 41.10
N PHE A 170 3.46 -28.74 41.01
CA PHE A 170 2.43 -29.45 41.76
C PHE A 170 3.11 -30.12 42.94
N SER A 171 2.61 -29.84 44.15
CA SER A 171 2.96 -30.54 45.38
C SER A 171 1.80 -31.44 45.76
N THR A 172 2.07 -32.71 46.06
CA THR A 172 1.08 -33.56 46.71
C THR A 172 0.92 -33.14 48.18
N SER A 173 -0.20 -33.48 48.81
CA SER A 173 -0.30 -33.43 50.27
C SER A 173 0.78 -34.32 50.89
N THR A 174 1.24 -33.93 52.08
CA THR A 174 2.12 -34.72 52.95
C THR A 174 1.53 -36.11 53.12
N ASP A 175 1.98 -37.09 52.34
CA ASP A 175 1.84 -38.50 52.67
C ASP A 175 2.82 -39.31 51.84
N GLY A 176 3.69 -40.00 52.56
CA GLY A 176 4.63 -40.98 52.03
C GLY A 176 5.18 -41.85 53.15
N SER A 177 4.29 -42.43 53.99
CA SER A 177 4.71 -43.51 54.88
C SER A 177 4.84 -44.79 54.05
N HIS A 178 6.08 -45.17 53.77
CA HIS A 178 6.39 -46.47 53.17
C HIS A 178 7.11 -47.38 54.17
N PHE A 179 7.05 -48.69 53.92
CA PHE A 179 7.69 -49.72 54.75
C PHE A 179 8.80 -50.42 53.97
N HIS A 180 9.93 -50.67 54.62
CA HIS A 180 10.95 -51.58 54.12
C HIS A 180 10.83 -52.92 54.85
N ALA A 181 10.70 -54.01 54.08
CA ALA A 181 10.73 -55.36 54.61
C ALA A 181 12.05 -56.02 54.23
N PHE A 182 12.88 -56.36 55.22
CA PHE A 182 14.01 -57.25 55.00
C PHE A 182 13.52 -58.69 55.19
N ASN A 183 13.95 -59.60 54.32
CA ASN A 183 13.71 -61.02 54.52
C ASN A 183 14.44 -61.44 55.82
N PRO A 184 13.79 -62.05 56.83
CA PRO A 184 14.44 -62.44 58.08
C PRO A 184 15.34 -63.66 57.85
N GLY A 185 16.43 -63.46 57.11
CA GLY A 185 17.52 -64.42 56.98
C GLY A 185 18.48 -64.21 58.14
N TRP A 186 18.31 -64.99 59.19
CA TRP A 186 19.25 -65.08 60.30
C TRP A 186 20.61 -65.56 59.74
N TYR A 187 21.58 -64.67 59.55
CA TYR A 187 22.92 -65.12 59.17
C TYR A 187 23.66 -65.58 60.43
N LYS A 188 23.94 -66.89 60.50
CA LYS A 188 24.75 -67.48 61.57
C LYS A 188 26.20 -67.04 61.40
N ARG A 189 26.72 -66.20 62.30
CA ARG A 189 28.17 -66.01 62.44
C ARG A 189 28.69 -67.09 63.39
N ASN A 190 29.38 -68.10 62.84
CA ASN A 190 30.03 -69.13 63.64
C ASN A 190 31.23 -68.53 64.37
N PHE A 191 31.10 -68.29 65.68
CA PHE A 191 32.22 -68.15 66.59
C PHE A 191 32.19 -69.33 67.57
N GLY A 192 33.29 -70.08 67.62
CA GLY A 192 33.41 -71.33 68.36
C GLY A 192 33.41 -71.12 69.87
N GLY A 193 32.23 -71.12 70.49
CA GLY A 193 32.06 -71.22 71.94
C GLY A 193 30.83 -70.49 72.45
N GLY A 194 29.70 -71.20 72.56
CA GLY A 194 28.54 -70.75 73.34
C GLY A 194 27.76 -69.60 72.70
N GLY A 195 26.80 -69.94 71.84
CA GLY A 195 26.00 -68.96 71.11
C GLY A 195 25.00 -68.19 71.98
N TYR A 196 24.89 -66.90 71.69
CA TYR A 196 23.63 -66.17 71.75
C TYR A 196 23.37 -65.57 70.36
N SER A 197 22.18 -65.80 69.82
CA SER A 197 21.68 -65.11 68.63
C SER A 197 20.45 -64.34 69.08
N GLY A 198 20.57 -63.02 69.19
CA GLY A 198 19.47 -62.15 69.52
C GLY A 198 19.79 -60.69 69.21
N ILE A 199 18.84 -59.99 68.56
CA ILE A 199 18.42 -58.68 69.05
C ILE A 199 17.49 -59.04 70.22
N ASP A 200 18.02 -59.03 71.43
CA ASP A 200 17.23 -59.27 72.64
C ASP A 200 16.38 -58.02 72.93
N THR A 201 15.06 -58.19 73.01
CA THR A 201 14.16 -57.21 73.62
C THR A 201 13.14 -57.85 74.56
N ASN A 202 13.40 -59.06 75.06
CA ASN A 202 12.64 -59.67 76.15
C ASN A 202 11.10 -59.61 76.02
N GLY A 203 10.58 -60.17 74.91
CA GLY A 203 9.17 -60.56 74.81
C GLY A 203 8.37 -59.78 73.77
N GLY A 204 8.25 -60.36 72.57
CA GLY A 204 7.36 -59.92 71.51
C GLY A 204 7.98 -60.13 70.13
N ASP A 205 7.33 -60.95 69.29
CA ASP A 205 7.66 -61.12 67.88
C ASP A 205 7.83 -59.75 67.19
N ILE A 206 9.05 -59.33 66.84
CA ILE A 206 9.30 -58.14 66.02
C ILE A 206 8.95 -58.43 64.56
N LYS A 207 7.66 -58.66 64.28
CA LYS A 207 7.16 -58.87 62.92
C LYS A 207 7.19 -57.59 62.07
N GLN A 208 7.41 -56.43 62.67
CA GLN A 208 7.51 -55.15 61.98
C GLN A 208 8.49 -54.23 62.71
N GLN A 209 9.66 -53.97 62.11
CA GLN A 209 10.47 -52.81 62.47
C GLN A 209 10.18 -51.71 61.46
N ILE A 210 9.67 -50.58 61.95
CA ILE A 210 9.41 -49.38 61.15
C ILE A 210 10.72 -48.57 61.19
N THR A 211 11.29 -48.20 60.04
CA THR A 211 12.36 -47.20 60.02
C THR A 211 11.82 -45.91 60.60
N GLU A 212 12.60 -45.18 61.39
CA GLU A 212 12.15 -43.93 62.01
C GLU A 212 11.60 -42.94 60.98
N PHE A 213 10.62 -42.14 61.40
CA PHE A 213 9.97 -41.15 60.55
C PHE A 213 11.02 -40.22 59.94
N SER A 214 11.20 -40.25 58.61
CA SER A 214 12.20 -39.43 57.90
C SER A 214 11.87 -37.93 57.88
N GLY A 215 10.89 -37.50 58.67
CA GLY A 215 10.33 -36.17 58.64
C GLY A 215 9.26 -36.02 57.55
N ASN A 216 8.42 -35.01 57.74
CA ASN A 216 7.50 -34.59 56.69
C ASN A 216 8.31 -34.10 55.48
N HIS A 217 8.19 -34.77 54.34
CA HIS A 217 8.78 -34.31 53.10
C HIS A 217 7.75 -34.32 51.98
N ASN A 218 7.87 -33.34 51.09
CA ASN A 218 7.00 -33.19 49.94
C ASN A 218 7.70 -33.73 48.70
N HIS A 219 6.95 -34.48 47.88
CA HIS A 219 7.36 -34.73 46.52
C HIS A 219 6.93 -33.54 45.66
N SER A 220 7.86 -33.03 44.85
CA SER A 220 7.55 -32.05 43.82
C SER A 220 7.81 -32.67 42.46
N VAL A 221 6.83 -32.53 41.57
CA VAL A 221 6.97 -32.86 40.16
C VAL A 221 6.91 -31.55 39.39
N SER A 222 7.95 -31.27 38.63
CA SER A 222 7.97 -30.12 37.72
C SER A 222 7.58 -30.62 36.33
N VAL A 223 6.44 -30.13 35.83
CA VAL A 223 6.01 -30.42 34.46
C VAL A 223 6.38 -29.23 33.58
N ALA A 224 7.31 -29.44 32.66
CA ALA A 224 7.55 -28.51 31.57
C ALA A 224 6.37 -28.62 30.59
N LEU A 225 5.59 -27.55 30.49
CA LEU A 225 4.53 -27.46 29.48
C LEU A 225 5.18 -27.01 28.17
N SER A 226 4.91 -27.74 27.09
CA SER A 226 5.37 -27.36 25.75
C SER A 226 4.85 -25.98 25.38
N ALA A 227 5.66 -25.20 24.67
CA ALA A 227 5.24 -23.91 24.16
C ALA A 227 4.02 -24.09 23.24
N PHE A 228 3.01 -23.25 23.44
CA PHE A 228 1.87 -23.18 22.54
C PHE A 228 2.19 -22.12 21.49
N THR A 229 2.49 -22.57 20.28
CA THR A 229 2.65 -21.68 19.12
C THR A 229 1.34 -21.69 18.36
N SER A 230 0.75 -20.51 18.15
CA SER A 230 -0.40 -20.39 17.26
C SER A 230 -0.02 -20.88 15.86
N GLY A 231 -0.94 -21.51 15.15
CA GLY A 231 -0.76 -21.72 13.71
C GLY A 231 -0.52 -20.39 13.00
N GLU A 232 0.14 -20.42 11.84
CA GLU A 232 0.29 -19.24 11.02
C GLU A 232 -1.09 -18.70 10.63
N SER A 233 -1.35 -17.43 10.94
CA SER A 233 -2.54 -16.77 10.42
C SER A 233 -2.29 -16.40 8.97
N ALA A 234 -2.79 -17.22 8.04
CA ALA A 234 -2.90 -16.86 6.62
C ALA A 234 -4.09 -15.92 6.34
N GLY A 235 -4.81 -15.51 7.39
CA GLY A 235 -5.96 -14.63 7.29
C GLY A 235 -5.56 -13.23 6.83
N GLN A 236 -6.33 -12.69 5.89
CA GLN A 236 -6.17 -11.33 5.39
C GLN A 236 -6.53 -10.34 6.51
N ASN A 237 -5.57 -10.01 7.38
CA ASN A 237 -5.74 -9.03 8.46
C ASN A 237 -5.77 -7.60 7.91
N ARG A 238 -6.72 -7.33 7.02
CA ARG A 238 -6.90 -6.04 6.36
C ARG A 238 -7.95 -5.23 7.13
N PRO A 239 -7.68 -3.95 7.46
CA PRO A 239 -8.75 -3.06 7.92
C PRO A 239 -9.82 -2.90 6.82
N LYS A 240 -10.96 -2.28 7.13
CA LYS A 240 -12.05 -2.01 6.17
C LYS A 240 -11.47 -1.45 4.87
N TRP A 241 -11.74 -2.12 3.74
CA TRP A 241 -11.09 -1.85 2.46
C TRP A 241 -12.09 -1.62 1.33
N MET A 242 -11.65 -0.91 0.29
CA MET A 242 -12.35 -0.71 -0.97
C MET A 242 -11.36 -1.03 -2.10
N ALA A 243 -11.77 -1.88 -3.05
CA ALA A 243 -10.94 -2.21 -4.20
C ALA A 243 -11.15 -1.20 -5.33
N LEU A 244 -10.05 -0.62 -5.81
CA LEU A 244 -9.96 0.16 -7.03
C LEU A 244 -8.96 -0.52 -7.96
N ASN A 245 -9.06 -0.24 -9.25
CA ASN A 245 -8.02 -0.64 -10.20
C ASN A 245 -6.80 0.28 -10.07
N TYR A 246 -5.67 -0.20 -10.59
CA TYR A 246 -4.52 0.63 -10.87
C TYR A 246 -4.33 0.71 -12.37
N ILE A 247 -3.96 1.90 -12.86
CA ILE A 247 -3.60 2.11 -14.26
C ILE A 247 -2.21 2.75 -14.35
N ILE A 248 -1.47 2.40 -15.40
CA ILE A 248 -0.13 2.90 -15.69
C ILE A 248 -0.12 3.69 -17.00
N LYS A 249 0.51 4.87 -16.98
CA LYS A 249 0.66 5.72 -18.16
C LYS A 249 1.64 5.09 -19.14
N TYR A 250 1.27 4.96 -20.41
CA TYR A 250 2.17 4.49 -21.48
C TYR A 250 2.51 5.56 -22.51
#